data_AF-A0A528FII7-F1
#
_entry.id   AF-A0A528FII7-F1
#
_cell.length_a   1.000
_cell.length_b   1.000
_cell.length_c   1.000
_cell.angle_alpha   90.00
_cell.angle_beta   90.00
_cell.angle_gamma   90.00
#
_symmetry.space_group_name_H-M   'P 1'
#
loop_
_entity.id
_entity.type
_entity.pdbx_description
1 polymer ?
#
loop_
_entity_poly.entity_id
_entity_poly.type
_entity_poly.pdbx_seq_one_letter_code
_entity_poly.pdbx_strand_id
1 'polypeptide(L)' 'VWGHEEGIDEKRAQDLNLNLADRRLRLTLELAQQLEGTPRHLSQHPGGFVLTNDRLDDLVPIEPARMVDRQVIEWDK' A
#
# COMPACT_ATOMS: atom_id res chain seq x y z
N VAL A 1 -4.57 -13.18 8.84
CA VAL A 1 -4.77 -11.91 9.60
C VAL A 1 -4.59 -10.70 8.69
N TRP A 2 -3.82 -10.78 7.60
CA TRP A 2 -3.86 -9.81 6.49
C TRP A 2 -3.66 -10.56 5.16
N GLY A 3 -4.36 -10.17 4.09
CA GLY A 3 -4.19 -10.73 2.74
C GLY A 3 -4.93 -12.04 2.44
N HIS A 4 -6.09 -12.28 3.06
CA HIS A 4 -6.95 -13.42 2.74
C HIS A 4 -8.31 -12.89 2.30
N GLU A 5 -8.77 -13.30 1.12
CA GLU A 5 -10.04 -12.88 0.51
C GLU A 5 -11.27 -13.30 1.34
N GLU A 6 -11.13 -14.36 2.13
CA GLU A 6 -12.14 -14.83 3.08
C GLU A 6 -11.74 -14.36 4.47
N GLY A 7 -12.66 -13.67 5.16
CA GLY A 7 -12.44 -13.03 6.47
C GLY A 7 -11.99 -13.99 7.59
N ILE A 8 -12.01 -13.51 8.83
CA ILE A 8 -11.56 -14.33 9.97
C ILE A 8 -12.57 -15.45 10.25
N ASP A 9 -12.19 -16.69 9.98
CA ASP A 9 -12.91 -17.90 10.40
C ASP A 9 -12.93 -18.05 11.95
N GLU A 10 -14.03 -18.59 12.50
CA GLU A 10 -14.27 -18.76 13.93
C GLU A 10 -13.16 -19.55 14.62
N LYS A 11 -12.67 -20.61 13.98
CA LYS A 11 -11.57 -21.43 14.50
C LYS A 11 -10.31 -20.61 14.71
N ARG A 12 -10.02 -19.71 13.79
CA ARG A 12 -8.83 -18.85 13.83
C ARG A 12 -8.98 -17.70 14.81
N ALA A 13 -10.20 -17.18 14.98
CA ALA A 13 -10.50 -16.22 16.04
C ALA A 13 -10.27 -16.84 17.43
N GLN A 14 -10.71 -18.10 17.63
CA GLN A 14 -10.48 -18.83 18.87
C GLN A 14 -9.00 -19.05 19.16
N ASP A 15 -8.22 -19.49 18.16
CA ASP A 15 -6.76 -19.68 18.29
C ASP A 15 -6.02 -18.40 18.71
N LEU A 16 -6.55 -17.23 18.30
CA LEU A 16 -6.00 -15.92 18.63
C LEU A 16 -6.61 -15.29 19.89
N ASN A 17 -7.48 -16.02 20.60
CA ASN A 17 -8.26 -15.52 21.74
C ASN A 17 -9.07 -14.25 21.42
N LEU A 18 -9.57 -14.15 20.20
CA LEU A 18 -10.39 -13.04 19.72
C LEU A 18 -11.88 -13.33 19.95
N ASN A 19 -12.57 -12.40 20.62
CA ASN A 19 -14.01 -12.47 20.81
C ASN A 19 -14.75 -11.77 19.67
N LEU A 20 -15.27 -12.54 18.71
CA LEU A 20 -16.04 -12.01 17.57
C LEU A 20 -17.36 -11.31 17.97
N ALA A 21 -17.85 -11.51 19.19
CA ALA A 21 -19.01 -10.77 19.71
C ALA A 21 -18.63 -9.36 20.22
N ASP A 22 -17.34 -9.07 20.42
CA ASP A 22 -16.88 -7.74 20.82
C ASP A 22 -17.15 -6.71 19.71
N ARG A 23 -17.90 -5.65 20.07
CA ARG A 23 -18.28 -4.60 19.11
C ARG A 23 -17.09 -3.89 18.48
N ARG A 24 -16.04 -3.60 19.26
CA ARG A 24 -14.85 -2.89 18.77
C ARG A 24 -14.06 -3.77 17.82
N LEU A 25 -13.93 -5.07 18.14
CA LEU A 25 -13.26 -6.01 17.24
C LEU A 25 -13.98 -6.09 15.89
N ARG A 26 -15.31 -6.26 15.88
CA ARG A 26 -16.07 -6.30 14.64
C ARG A 26 -15.88 -5.03 13.81
N LEU A 27 -15.95 -3.86 14.43
CA LEU A 27 -15.76 -2.59 13.73
C LEU A 27 -14.35 -2.46 13.16
N THR A 28 -13.32 -2.89 13.90
CA THR A 28 -11.94 -2.90 13.40
C THR A 28 -11.80 -3.81 12.18
N LEU A 29 -12.41 -5.00 12.19
CA LEU A 29 -12.36 -5.94 11.06
C LEU A 29 -13.11 -5.40 9.83
N GLU A 30 -14.27 -4.79 10.04
CA GLU A 30 -15.05 -4.14 8.98
C GLU A 30 -14.26 -3.01 8.31
N LEU A 31 -13.65 -2.12 9.11
CA LEU A 31 -12.81 -1.04 8.57
C LEU A 31 -11.55 -1.59 7.90
N ALA A 32 -10.94 -2.64 8.44
CA ALA A 32 -9.76 -3.26 7.85
C ALA A 32 -10.06 -3.85 6.46
N GLN A 33 -11.23 -4.50 6.28
CA GLN A 33 -11.67 -5.00 4.97
C GLN A 33 -11.89 -3.86 3.97
N GLN A 34 -12.45 -2.73 4.39
CA GLN A 34 -12.64 -1.57 3.50
C GLN A 34 -11.31 -0.94 3.06
N LEU A 35 -10.26 -1.06 3.89
CA LEU A 35 -8.92 -0.56 3.57
C LEU A 35 -8.06 -1.60 2.84
N GLU A 36 -8.53 -2.84 2.67
CA GLU A 36 -7.79 -3.86 1.94
C GLU A 36 -7.61 -3.45 0.47
N GLY A 37 -6.37 -3.56 -0.03
CA GLY A 37 -6.00 -3.10 -1.37
C GLY A 37 -5.76 -1.59 -1.49
N THR A 38 -6.04 -0.79 -0.45
CA THR A 38 -5.72 0.64 -0.50
C THR A 38 -4.20 0.86 -0.41
N PRO A 39 -3.61 1.78 -1.22
CA PRO A 39 -2.19 2.10 -1.13
C PRO A 39 -1.86 2.67 0.25
N ARG A 40 -0.95 2.01 0.97
CA ARG A 40 -0.52 2.46 2.31
C ARG A 40 0.22 3.80 2.24
N HIS A 41 1.08 3.96 1.23
CA HIS A 41 1.79 5.19 0.92
C HIS A 41 1.97 5.27 -0.60
N LEU A 42 1.80 6.46 -1.17
CA LEU A 42 2.27 6.77 -2.53
C LEU A 42 3.78 7.05 -2.47
N SER A 43 4.56 6.07 -2.03
CA SER A 43 6.02 6.21 -1.94
C SER A 43 6.67 5.59 -3.16
N GLN A 44 7.20 6.44 -4.04
CA GLN A 44 8.13 6.02 -5.08
C GLN A 44 9.40 5.52 -4.42
N HIS A 45 9.64 4.20 -4.43
CA HIS A 45 10.96 3.66 -4.08
C HIS A 45 11.83 3.71 -5.34
N PRO A 46 12.87 4.57 -5.40
CA PRO A 46 13.74 4.61 -6.57
C PRO A 46 14.57 3.32 -6.61
N GLY A 47 14.07 2.32 -7.33
CA GLY A 47 14.69 1.01 -7.48
C GLY A 47 15.50 0.85 -8.77
N GLY A 48 15.78 1.93 -9.50
CA GLY A 48 16.49 1.88 -10.78
C GLY A 48 16.65 3.25 -11.44
N PHE A 49 17.27 3.26 -12.62
CA PHE A 49 17.47 4.45 -13.44
C PHE A 49 16.74 4.28 -14.77
N VAL A 50 16.21 5.37 -15.31
CA VAL A 50 15.65 5.43 -16.67
C VAL A 50 16.65 6.16 -17.55
N LEU A 51 16.94 5.58 -18.72
CA LEU A 51 17.83 6.16 -19.73
C LEU A 51 17.04 6.28 -21.04
N THR A 52 17.07 7.48 -21.62
CA THR A 52 16.36 7.80 -22.87
C THR A 52 17.32 8.46 -23.84
N ASN A 53 17.08 8.31 -25.16
CA ASN A 53 17.87 9.00 -26.18
C ASN A 53 17.56 10.50 -26.22
N ASP A 54 16.30 10.87 -25.97
CA ASP A 54 15.81 12.24 -25.94
C ASP A 54 15.49 12.70 -24.51
N ARG A 55 14.96 13.91 -24.37
CA ARG A 55 14.60 14.50 -23.08
C ARG A 55 13.51 13.69 -22.37
N LEU A 56 13.77 13.32 -21.10
CA LEU A 56 12.85 12.51 -20.31
C LEU A 56 11.55 13.26 -19.97
N ASP A 57 11.60 14.59 -19.83
CA ASP A 57 10.44 15.42 -19.51
C ASP A 57 9.43 15.57 -20.65
N ASP A 58 9.77 15.17 -21.87
CA ASP A 58 8.82 15.07 -22.99
C ASP A 58 7.98 13.78 -22.91
N LEU A 59 8.43 12.77 -22.13
CA LEU A 59 7.77 11.46 -22.02
C LEU A 59 6.96 11.32 -20.72
N VAL A 60 7.46 11.87 -19.62
CA VAL A 60 6.86 11.72 -18.28
C VAL A 60 7.15 12.94 -17.41
N PRO A 61 6.21 13.39 -16.56
CA PRO A 61 6.49 14.42 -15.57
C PRO A 61 7.66 14.04 -14.65
N ILE A 62 8.55 15.01 -14.41
CA ILE A 62 9.69 14.89 -13.49
C ILE A 62 9.46 15.85 -12.32
N GLU A 63 9.54 15.33 -11.09
CA GLU A 63 9.29 16.10 -9.87
C GLU A 63 10.50 16.09 -8.93
N PRO A 64 10.70 17.15 -8.11
CA PRO A 64 11.68 17.13 -7.04
C PRO A 64 11.36 16.02 -6.02
N ALA A 65 12.36 15.22 -5.68
CA ALA A 65 12.22 14.24 -4.61
C ALA A 65 12.22 14.92 -3.24
N ARG A 66 11.79 14.19 -2.21
CA ARG A 66 11.90 14.65 -0.81
C ARG A 66 13.35 14.95 -0.39
N MET A 67 14.33 14.26 -0.98
CA MET A 67 15.75 14.50 -0.72
C MET A 67 16.27 15.62 -1.62
N VAL A 68 17.03 16.55 -1.05
CA VAL A 68 17.65 17.67 -1.76
C VAL A 68 18.49 17.15 -2.94
N ASP A 69 18.46 17.89 -4.04
CA ASP A 69 19.16 17.60 -5.30
C ASP A 69 18.82 16.25 -5.95
N ARG A 70 17.60 15.75 -5.71
CA ARG A 70 17.09 14.54 -6.38
C ARG A 70 15.77 14.81 -7.09
N GLN A 71 15.54 14.04 -8.15
CA GLN A 71 14.31 14.04 -8.93
C GLN A 71 13.74 12.62 -9.03
N VAL A 72 12.42 12.53 -9.18
CA VAL A 72 11.66 11.29 -9.37
C VAL A 72 10.70 11.45 -10.54
N ILE A 73 10.31 10.33 -11.15
CA ILE A 73 9.20 10.27 -12.10
C ILE A 73 8.09 9.44 -11.46
N GLU A 74 6.83 9.72 -11.76
CA GLU A 74 5.67 8.98 -11.23
C GLU A 74 5.30 7.78 -12.11
N TRP A 75 6.27 6.91 -12.39
CA TRP A 75 6.00 5.61 -13.00
C TRP A 75 6.24 4.49 -12.01
N ASP A 76 5.33 3.53 -12.00
CA ASP A 76 5.56 2.20 -11.44
C ASP A 76 6.29 1.34 -12.48
N LYS A 77 7.03 0.33 -12.02
CA LYS A 77 7.72 -0.61 -12.91
C LYS A 77 6.82 -1.76 -13.34
#